data_AF-A0A1K2HVK2-F1
#
_entry.id   AF-A0A1K2HVK2-F1
#
_cell.length_a   1.000
_cell.length_b   1.000
_cell.length_c   1.000
_cell.angle_alpha   90.00
_cell.angle_beta   90.00
_cell.angle_gamma   90.00
#
_symmetry.space_group_name_H-M   'P 1'
#
loop_
_entity.id
_entity.type
_entity.pdbx_description
1 polymer ?
#
loop_
_entity_poly.entity_id
_entity_poly.type
_entity_poly.pdbx_seq_one_letter_code
_entity_poly.pdbx_strand_id
1 'polypeptide(L)'
;MASPDRLHQILADNLKVHLAGRPMRVPEPLRPLWGWFAELSAARSWHANGPNPITFAEIEAYGRLMGWPFRPQDVAAIRKLDEVWLAATLARMAPEGGKARPVPTQPLTTAAFDAVFG
;
A
#
# COMPACT_ATOMS: atom_id res chain seq x y z
N MET A 1 14.22 -22.50 -1.42
CA MET A 1 13.19 -21.54 -1.87
C MET A 1 13.08 -20.42 -0.83
N ALA A 2 12.98 -19.15 -1.21
CA ALA A 2 12.78 -18.08 -0.23
C ALA A 2 11.37 -18.15 0.38
N SER A 3 11.24 -17.87 1.68
CA SER A 3 9.93 -17.80 2.35
C SER A 3 9.03 -16.74 1.68
N PRO A 4 7.71 -16.97 1.55
CA PRO A 4 6.76 -16.01 0.97
C PRO A 4 6.92 -14.58 1.54
N ASP A 5 7.12 -14.45 2.85
CA ASP A 5 7.29 -13.17 3.51
C ASP A 5 8.52 -12.40 3.03
N ARG A 6 9.62 -13.12 2.79
CA ARG A 6 10.87 -12.54 2.27
C ARG A 6 10.69 -12.05 0.84
N LEU A 7 9.96 -12.81 0.01
CA LEU A 7 9.67 -12.43 -1.36
C LEU A 7 8.78 -11.18 -1.43
N HIS A 8 7.73 -11.12 -0.61
CA HIS A 8 6.87 -9.93 -0.50
C HIS A 8 7.65 -8.70 -0.02
N GLN A 9 8.57 -8.88 0.93
CA GLN A 9 9.45 -7.81 1.40
C GLN A 9 10.36 -7.29 0.28
N ILE A 10 11.01 -8.19 -0.49
CA ILE A 10 11.84 -7.82 -1.64
C ILE A 10 11.03 -7.01 -2.65
N LEU A 11 9.80 -7.42 -2.94
CA LEU A 11 8.95 -6.70 -3.89
C LEU A 11 8.57 -5.30 -3.38
N ALA A 12 8.24 -5.17 -2.11
CA ALA A 12 7.94 -3.88 -1.48
C ALA A 12 9.16 -2.94 -1.50
N ASP A 13 10.36 -3.46 -1.26
CA ASP A 13 11.58 -2.65 -1.32
C ASP A 13 11.94 -2.27 -2.76
N ASN A 14 11.74 -3.16 -3.73
CA ASN A 14 11.88 -2.84 -5.15
C ASN A 14 10.86 -1.79 -5.60
N LEU A 15 9.64 -1.79 -5.05
CA LEU A 15 8.64 -0.75 -5.29
C LEU A 15 9.10 0.61 -4.75
N LYS A 16 9.67 0.69 -3.54
CA LYS A 16 10.26 1.94 -3.03
C LYS A 16 11.34 2.49 -3.96
N VAL A 17 12.23 1.62 -4.40
CA VAL A 17 13.31 1.97 -5.34
C VAL A 17 12.74 2.42 -6.69
N HIS A 18 11.69 1.77 -7.17
CA HIS A 18 11.00 2.15 -8.40
C HIS A 18 10.37 3.55 -8.29
N LEU A 19 9.69 3.84 -7.18
CA LEU A 19 9.06 5.13 -6.92
C LEU A 19 10.07 6.28 -6.81
N ALA A 20 11.33 5.97 -6.48
CA ALA A 20 12.47 6.88 -6.54
C ALA A 20 13.04 7.08 -7.96
N GLY A 21 12.35 6.61 -9.00
CA GLY A 21 12.72 6.81 -10.41
C GLY A 21 13.62 5.73 -11.01
N ARG A 22 13.80 4.59 -10.32
CA ARG A 22 14.56 3.46 -10.85
C ARG A 22 13.63 2.46 -11.57
N PRO A 23 14.14 1.59 -12.44
CA PRO A 23 13.33 0.53 -13.04
C PRO A 23 12.78 -0.44 -12.00
N MET A 24 11.50 -0.82 -12.13
CA MET A 24 10.88 -1.84 -11.28
C MET A 24 11.52 -3.21 -11.55
N ARG A 25 11.95 -3.89 -10.48
CA ARG A 25 12.48 -5.25 -10.54
C ARG A 25 11.51 -6.19 -9.84
N VAL A 26 10.83 -7.03 -10.61
CA VAL A 26 9.86 -7.99 -10.09
C VAL A 26 10.49 -9.38 -10.16
N PRO A 27 10.67 -10.09 -9.03
CA PRO A 27 11.04 -11.50 -9.06
C PRO A 27 10.00 -12.31 -9.86
N GLU A 28 10.44 -13.24 -10.72
CA GLU A 28 9.54 -14.00 -11.60
C GLU A 28 8.33 -14.63 -10.88
N PRO A 29 8.49 -15.27 -9.70
CA PRO A 29 7.35 -15.85 -8.96
C PRO A 29 6.32 -14.83 -8.48
N LEU A 30 6.66 -13.54 -8.45
CA LEU A 30 5.81 -12.45 -7.99
C LEU A 30 5.26 -11.60 -9.14
N ARG A 31 5.50 -11.99 -10.39
CA ARG A 31 5.00 -11.27 -11.56
C ARG A 31 3.47 -11.14 -11.57
N PRO A 32 2.67 -12.18 -11.25
CA PRO A 32 1.22 -12.03 -11.14
C PRO A 32 0.82 -11.04 -10.04
N LEU A 33 1.43 -11.15 -8.85
CA LEU A 33 1.17 -10.27 -7.72
C LEU A 33 1.41 -8.79 -8.06
N TRP A 34 2.51 -8.51 -8.77
CA TRP A 34 2.78 -7.16 -9.27
C TRP A 34 1.72 -6.68 -10.26
N GLY A 35 1.31 -7.54 -11.19
CA GLY A 35 0.24 -7.24 -12.15
C GLY A 35 -1.08 -6.88 -11.46
N TRP A 36 -1.52 -7.71 -10.51
CA TRP A 36 -2.74 -7.47 -9.73
C TRP A 36 -2.69 -6.14 -8.99
N PHE A 37 -1.57 -5.87 -8.30
CA PHE A 37 -1.38 -4.59 -7.61
C PHE A 37 -1.40 -3.41 -8.59
N ALA A 38 -0.71 -3.50 -9.72
CA ALA A 38 -0.65 -2.41 -10.70
C ALA A 38 -2.04 -2.09 -11.29
N GLU A 39 -2.83 -3.11 -11.62
CA GLU A 39 -4.20 -2.94 -12.13
C GLU A 39 -5.14 -2.34 -11.08
N LEU A 40 -5.15 -2.89 -9.86
CA LEU A 40 -5.94 -2.34 -8.74
C LEU A 40 -5.52 -0.90 -8.41
N SER A 41 -4.22 -0.63 -8.39
CA SER A 41 -3.67 0.69 -8.11
C SER A 41 -4.06 1.72 -9.18
N ALA A 42 -4.12 1.30 -10.45
CA ALA A 42 -4.56 2.15 -11.55
C ALA A 42 -6.07 2.46 -11.51
N ALA A 43 -6.87 1.54 -11.00
CA ALA A 43 -8.33 1.68 -10.88
C ALA A 43 -8.79 2.38 -9.59
N ARG A 44 -7.87 2.73 -8.68
CA ARG A 44 -8.20 3.27 -7.36
C ARG A 44 -8.99 4.58 -7.44
N SER A 45 -9.82 4.81 -6.44
CA SER A 45 -10.50 6.09 -6.24
C SER A 45 -9.57 7.15 -5.63
N TRP A 46 -9.93 8.42 -5.82
CA TRP A 46 -9.21 9.60 -5.34
C TRP A 46 -10.17 10.57 -4.65
N HIS A 47 -9.67 11.28 -3.65
CA HIS A 47 -10.37 12.40 -2.99
C HIS A 47 -9.48 13.64 -2.94
N ALA A 48 -10.01 14.76 -2.44
CA ALA A 48 -9.29 16.05 -2.39
C ALA A 48 -7.91 15.99 -1.71
N ASN A 49 -7.72 15.09 -0.74
CA ASN A 49 -6.47 14.93 0.00
C ASN A 49 -5.55 13.81 -0.54
N GLY A 50 -5.80 13.31 -1.75
CA GLY A 50 -4.99 12.26 -2.38
C GLY A 50 -5.72 10.94 -2.67
N PRO A 51 -4.97 9.85 -2.95
CA PRO A 51 -5.51 8.56 -3.34
C PRO A 51 -6.10 7.81 -2.15
N ASN A 52 -7.15 7.04 -2.39
CA ASN A 52 -7.68 6.12 -1.39
C ASN A 52 -6.86 4.82 -1.35
N PRO A 53 -6.78 4.15 -0.19
CA PRO A 53 -6.23 2.81 -0.09
C PRO A 53 -7.05 1.77 -0.82
N ILE A 54 -6.39 0.75 -1.37
CA ILE A 54 -7.04 -0.42 -1.96
C ILE A 54 -7.72 -1.21 -0.84
N THR A 55 -9.04 -1.34 -0.91
CA THR A 55 -9.89 -1.99 0.08
C THR A 55 -10.00 -3.51 -0.16
N PHE A 56 -10.39 -4.25 0.88
CA PHE A 56 -10.71 -5.68 0.72
C PHE A 56 -11.84 -5.92 -0.27
N ALA A 57 -12.84 -5.04 -0.32
CA ALA A 57 -13.95 -5.13 -1.25
C ALA A 57 -13.47 -4.98 -2.72
N GLU A 58 -12.53 -4.07 -2.98
CA GLU A 58 -11.93 -3.93 -4.32
C GLU A 58 -11.11 -5.17 -4.70
N ILE A 59 -10.32 -5.73 -3.77
CA ILE A 59 -9.53 -6.95 -3.99
C ILE A 59 -10.45 -8.15 -4.25
N GLU A 60 -11.50 -8.31 -3.45
CA GLU A 60 -12.50 -9.37 -3.61
C GLU A 60 -13.23 -9.23 -4.96
N ALA A 61 -13.71 -8.02 -5.28
CA ALA A 61 -14.41 -7.76 -6.53
C ALA A 61 -13.50 -8.03 -7.74
N TYR A 62 -12.25 -7.55 -7.72
CA TYR A 62 -11.27 -7.80 -8.77
C TYR A 62 -10.95 -9.29 -8.90
N GLY A 63 -10.71 -9.98 -7.79
CA GLY A 63 -10.45 -11.43 -7.79
C GLY A 63 -11.60 -12.21 -8.40
N ARG A 64 -12.84 -11.86 -8.04
CA ARG A 64 -14.06 -12.48 -8.59
C ARG A 64 -14.25 -12.18 -10.08
N LEU A 65 -14.02 -10.95 -10.51
CA LEU A 65 -14.19 -10.53 -11.92
C LEU A 65 -13.14 -11.16 -12.85
N MET A 66 -11.90 -11.24 -12.39
CA MET A 66 -10.77 -11.75 -13.18
C MET A 66 -10.54 -13.26 -13.02
N GLY A 67 -11.28 -13.91 -12.11
CA GLY A 67 -11.15 -15.35 -11.84
C GLY A 67 -9.90 -15.72 -11.04
N TRP A 68 -9.35 -14.79 -10.25
CA TRP A 68 -8.17 -15.04 -9.40
C TRP A 68 -8.58 -15.58 -8.02
N PRO A 69 -8.10 -16.78 -7.62
CA PRO A 69 -8.35 -17.30 -6.27
C PRO A 69 -7.33 -16.72 -5.29
N PHE A 70 -7.49 -15.45 -4.91
CA PHE A 70 -6.57 -14.81 -3.97
C PHE A 70 -6.53 -15.54 -2.63
N ARG A 71 -5.32 -15.92 -2.21
CA ARG A 71 -5.08 -16.49 -0.90
C ARG A 71 -4.85 -15.35 0.10
N PRO A 72 -5.01 -15.58 1.41
CA PRO A 72 -4.79 -14.54 2.42
C PRO A 72 -3.43 -13.84 2.30
N GLN A 73 -2.38 -14.58 1.94
CA GLN A 73 -1.04 -14.04 1.72
C GLN A 73 -0.95 -13.11 0.49
N ASP A 74 -1.74 -13.35 -0.56
CA ASP A 74 -1.75 -12.51 -1.76
C ASP A 74 -2.43 -11.17 -1.44
N VAL A 75 -3.55 -11.23 -0.70
CA VAL A 75 -4.26 -10.04 -0.20
C VAL A 75 -3.37 -9.21 0.72
N ALA A 76 -2.68 -9.86 1.67
CA ALA A 76 -1.74 -9.18 2.57
C ALA A 76 -0.59 -8.53 1.80
N ALA A 77 -0.09 -9.18 0.76
CA ALA A 77 0.98 -8.64 -0.07
C ALA A 77 0.52 -7.42 -0.91
N ILE A 78 -0.67 -7.48 -1.52
CA ILE A 78 -1.27 -6.33 -2.22
C ILE A 78 -1.39 -5.13 -1.28
N ARG A 79 -1.94 -5.34 -0.07
CA ARG A 79 -2.09 -4.29 0.94
C ARG A 79 -0.74 -3.68 1.36
N LYS A 80 0.29 -4.51 1.51
CA LYS A 80 1.66 -4.04 1.83
C LYS A 80 2.29 -3.21 0.71
N LEU A 81 2.06 -3.59 -0.56
CA LEU A 81 2.50 -2.78 -1.70
C LEU A 81 1.74 -1.44 -1.75
N ASP A 82 0.45 -1.46 -1.44
CA ASP A 82 -0.39 -0.27 -1.40
C ASP A 82 0.07 0.72 -0.32
N GLU A 83 0.37 0.26 0.88
CA GLU A 83 0.93 1.10 1.95
C GLU A 83 2.22 1.83 1.52
N VAL A 84 3.12 1.11 0.85
CA VAL A 84 4.36 1.69 0.30
C VAL A 84 4.06 2.75 -0.76
N TRP A 85 3.14 2.44 -1.67
CA TRP A 85 2.80 3.35 -2.76
C TRP A 85 2.07 4.60 -2.26
N LEU A 86 1.12 4.46 -1.32
CA LEU A 86 0.41 5.57 -0.69
C LEU A 86 1.38 6.49 0.05
N ALA A 87 2.27 5.94 0.86
CA ALA A 87 3.24 6.73 1.62
C ALA A 87 4.13 7.57 0.68
N ALA A 88 4.64 6.96 -0.39
CA ALA A 88 5.44 7.67 -1.38
C ALA A 88 4.62 8.73 -2.15
N THR A 89 3.38 8.42 -2.51
CA THR A 89 2.52 9.33 -3.28
C THR A 89 2.11 10.54 -2.43
N LEU A 90 1.71 10.32 -1.17
CA LEU A 90 1.42 11.39 -0.22
C LEU A 90 2.64 12.27 0.05
N ALA A 91 3.83 11.68 0.20
CA ALA A 91 5.07 12.45 0.36
C ALA A 91 5.37 13.36 -0.86
N ARG A 92 5.02 12.93 -2.07
CA ARG A 92 5.21 13.72 -3.31
C ARG A 92 4.15 14.80 -3.52
N MET A 93 2.95 14.63 -2.96
CA MET A 93 1.88 15.64 -3.03
C MET A 93 1.97 16.67 -1.90
N ALA A 94 2.79 16.44 -0.87
CA ALA A 94 3.02 17.43 0.17
C ALA A 94 3.64 18.68 -0.46
N PRO A 95 3.12 19.89 -0.16
CA PRO A 95 3.72 21.13 -0.67
C PRO A 95 5.16 21.24 -0.18
N GLU A 96 6.06 21.82 -0.98
CA GLU A 96 7.45 22.06 -0.55
C GLU A 96 7.44 22.92 0.73
N GLY A 97 8.01 22.38 1.82
CA GLY A 97 7.99 23.00 3.15
C GLY A 97 6.73 22.72 3.99
N GLY A 98 5.75 21.98 3.47
CA GLY A 98 4.60 21.48 4.21
C GLY A 98 5.02 20.40 5.21
N LYS A 99 4.71 20.60 6.50
CA LYS A 99 4.93 19.58 7.52
C LYS A 99 4.14 18.32 7.14
N ALA A 100 4.80 17.17 7.08
CA ALA A 100 4.12 15.88 6.97
C ALA A 100 3.03 15.80 8.03
N ARG A 101 1.84 15.27 7.67
CA ARG A 101 0.76 15.03 8.64
C ARG A 101 1.37 14.22 9.79
N PRO A 102 1.36 14.71 11.04
CA PRO A 102 1.98 14.00 12.14
C PRO A 102 1.26 12.66 12.31
N VAL A 103 2.00 11.57 12.16
CA VAL A 103 1.54 10.24 12.55
C VAL A 103 1.46 10.25 14.07
N PRO A 104 0.29 10.03 14.69
CA PRO A 104 0.18 9.97 16.14
C PRO A 104 1.07 8.82 16.64
N THR A 105 2.19 9.19 17.25
CA THR A 105 3.19 8.23 17.79
C THR A 105 2.90 7.90 19.25
N GLN A 106 1.90 8.57 19.84
CA GLN A 106 1.51 8.37 21.22
C GLN A 106 0.64 7.11 21.34
N PRO A 107 0.85 6.28 22.39
CA PRO A 107 -0.06 5.19 22.69
C PRO A 107 -1.48 5.75 22.90
N LEU A 108 -2.49 5.07 22.35
CA LEU A 108 -3.88 5.41 22.65
C LEU A 108 -4.15 5.09 24.13
N THR A 109 -4.13 6.12 24.97
CA THR A 109 -4.43 6.02 26.41
C THR A 109 -5.74 6.73 26.71
N THR A 110 -6.44 6.28 27.75
CA THR A 110 -7.67 6.91 28.23
C THR A 110 -7.43 8.37 28.59
N ALA A 111 -6.32 8.68 29.27
CA ALA A 111 -5.95 10.04 29.62
C ALA A 111 -5.71 10.93 28.39
N ALA A 112 -5.11 10.39 27.32
CA ALA A 112 -4.92 11.14 26.08
C ALA A 112 -6.24 11.40 25.34
N PHE A 113 -7.22 10.50 25.46
CA PHE A 113 -8.57 10.71 24.92
C PHE A 113 -9.33 11.78 25.72
N ASP A 114 -9.37 11.67 27.04
CA ASP A 114 -10.08 12.63 27.90
C ASP A 114 -9.50 14.04 27.77
N ALA A 115 -8.18 14.19 27.58
CA ALA A 115 -7.55 15.49 27.38
C ALA A 115 -7.93 16.19 26.06
N VAL A 116 -8.40 15.44 25.06
CA VAL A 116 -8.79 15.98 23.75
C VAL A 116 -10.30 16.19 23.64
N PHE A 117 -11.10 15.36 24.32
CA PHE A 117 -12.55 15.28 24.15
C PHE A 117 -13.38 15.58 25.41
N GLY A 118 -12.73 15.77 26.57
CA GLY A 118 -13.38 16.09 27.86
C GLY A 118 -13.66 17.56 28.07
#